data_AF-A0A3N5VKF2-F1
#
_entry.id   AF-A0A3N5VKF2-F1
#
_cell.length_a   1.000
_cell.length_b   1.000
_cell.length_c   1.000
_cell.angle_alpha   90.00
_cell.angle_beta   90.00
_cell.angle_gamma   90.00
#
_symmetry.space_group_name_H-M   'P 1'
#
loop_
_entity.id
_entity.type
_entity.pdbx_description
1 polymer ?
#
loop_
_entity_poly.entity_id
_entity_poly.type
_entity_poly.pdbx_seq_one_letter_code
_entity_poly.pdbx_strand_id
1 'polypeptide(L)'
;FTSFIGIGLAVARLTQRPSAKIAAPLIGLSLSIFAHSLHNSLLTFLSGLVGVSVAAVVAWSGWLVMFAFILYLIYREKIWLSEYLREEVQLKIITFRQYEAACSFFGQTGARFSALQSGRYYATSRFFQLCGELSHKKRQLATLGEETGNSHVIEALRCELSRISPDLT
;
A
#
# COMPACT_ATOMS: atom_id res chain seq x y z
N PHE A 1 16.59 -6.96 -0.18
CA PHE A 1 17.22 -6.98 -1.53
C PHE A 1 16.19 -7.19 -2.64
N THR A 2 15.38 -8.25 -2.57
CA THR A 2 14.32 -8.57 -3.57
C THR A 2 13.28 -7.47 -3.80
N SER A 3 13.07 -6.56 -2.85
CA SER A 3 12.20 -5.39 -3.05
C SER A 3 12.63 -4.52 -4.24
N PHE A 4 13.92 -4.46 -4.59
CA PHE A 4 14.40 -3.66 -5.73
C PHE A 4 13.90 -4.18 -7.08
N ILE A 5 13.86 -5.51 -7.28
CA ILE A 5 13.25 -6.07 -8.50
C ILE A 5 11.73 -5.83 -8.51
N GLY A 6 11.07 -5.93 -7.36
CA GLY A 6 9.65 -5.58 -7.24
C GLY A 6 9.34 -4.14 -7.63
N ILE A 7 10.17 -3.17 -7.21
CA ILE A 7 10.08 -1.76 -7.61
C ILE A 7 10.29 -1.62 -9.13
N GLY A 8 11.29 -2.31 -9.69
CA GLY A 8 11.53 -2.33 -11.14
C GLY A 8 10.32 -2.82 -11.95
N LEU A 9 9.68 -3.89 -11.50
CA LEU A 9 8.44 -4.41 -12.09
C LEU A 9 7.27 -3.43 -11.95
N ALA A 10 7.14 -2.77 -10.81
CA ALA A 10 6.11 -1.74 -10.60
C ALA A 10 6.28 -0.55 -11.53
N VAL A 11 7.52 -0.05 -11.70
CA VAL A 11 7.84 1.05 -12.63
C VAL A 11 7.58 0.63 -14.07
N ALA A 12 7.92 -0.60 -14.45
CA ALA A 12 7.62 -1.14 -15.77
C ALA A 12 6.11 -1.16 -16.06
N ARG A 13 5.29 -1.55 -15.07
CA ARG A 13 3.82 -1.55 -15.20
C ARG A 13 3.25 -0.14 -15.41
N LEU A 14 3.77 0.85 -14.69
CA LEU A 14 3.23 2.21 -14.71
C LEU A 14 3.72 3.05 -15.90
N THR A 15 4.73 2.59 -16.63
CA THR A 15 5.34 3.36 -17.71
C THR A 15 4.76 2.98 -19.07
N GLN A 16 4.42 3.98 -19.89
CA GLN A 16 3.95 3.78 -21.27
C GLN A 16 5.09 3.50 -22.26
N ARG A 17 6.34 3.86 -21.92
CA ARG A 17 7.52 3.70 -22.79
C ARG A 17 8.02 2.24 -22.81
N PRO A 18 8.11 1.58 -23.98
CA PRO A 18 8.48 0.17 -24.07
C PRO A 18 9.92 -0.12 -23.61
N SER A 19 10.87 0.78 -23.87
CA SER A 19 12.25 0.64 -23.40
C SER A 19 12.34 0.63 -21.87
N ALA A 20 11.56 1.48 -21.19
CA ALA A 20 11.50 1.53 -19.74
C ALA A 20 10.86 0.26 -19.13
N LYS A 21 9.96 -0.42 -19.87
CA LYS A 21 9.38 -1.70 -19.43
C LYS A 21 10.42 -2.82 -19.29
N ILE A 22 11.49 -2.78 -20.09
CA ILE A 22 12.60 -3.73 -20.05
C ILE A 22 13.71 -3.23 -19.13
N ALA A 23 14.05 -1.94 -19.22
CA ALA A 23 15.12 -1.37 -18.42
C ALA A 23 14.81 -1.37 -16.92
N ALA A 24 13.58 -1.05 -16.51
CA ALA A 24 13.25 -0.92 -15.09
C ALA A 24 13.40 -2.24 -14.29
N PRO A 25 12.92 -3.41 -14.77
CA PRO A 25 13.17 -4.68 -14.08
C PRO A 25 14.65 -5.06 -14.07
N LEU A 26 15.39 -4.82 -15.16
CA LEU A 26 16.83 -5.10 -15.22
C LEU A 26 17.61 -4.26 -14.21
N ILE A 27 17.33 -2.96 -14.13
CA ILE A 27 17.94 -2.06 -13.13
C ILE A 27 17.59 -2.53 -11.71
N GLY A 28 16.32 -2.89 -11.46
CA GLY A 28 15.89 -3.42 -10.17
C GLY A 28 16.60 -4.72 -9.78
N LEU A 29 16.81 -5.63 -10.74
CA LEU A 29 17.56 -6.87 -10.53
C LEU A 29 19.03 -6.60 -10.24
N SER A 30 19.69 -5.77 -11.06
CA SER A 30 21.10 -5.39 -10.88
C SER A 30 21.31 -4.75 -9.50
N LEU A 31 20.42 -3.86 -9.07
CA LEU A 31 20.50 -3.23 -7.76
C LEU A 31 20.29 -4.24 -6.62
N SER A 32 19.38 -5.21 -6.78
CA SER A 32 19.19 -6.29 -5.82
C SER A 32 20.44 -7.14 -5.65
N ILE A 33 21.05 -7.57 -6.77
CA ILE A 33 22.28 -8.38 -6.77
C ILE A 33 23.43 -7.59 -6.15
N PHE A 34 23.60 -6.33 -6.57
CA PHE A 34 24.65 -5.46 -6.06
C PHE A 34 24.53 -5.25 -4.54
N ALA A 35 23.35 -4.87 -4.06
CA ALA A 35 23.15 -4.63 -2.64
C ALA A 35 23.35 -5.92 -1.81
N HIS A 36 22.93 -7.07 -2.33
CA HIS A 36 23.15 -8.36 -1.64
C HIS A 36 24.65 -8.74 -1.60
N SER A 37 25.34 -8.61 -2.74
CA SER A 37 26.78 -8.85 -2.81
C SER A 37 27.54 -7.91 -1.89
N LEU A 38 27.21 -6.61 -1.88
CA LEU A 38 27.85 -5.61 -1.03
C LEU A 38 27.68 -5.95 0.45
N HIS A 39 26.46 -6.31 0.87
CA HIS A 39 26.19 -6.74 2.24
C HIS A 39 27.02 -7.95 2.64
N ASN A 40 27.12 -8.96 1.77
CA ASN A 40 27.91 -10.16 2.04
C ASN A 40 29.42 -9.86 2.08
N SER A 41 29.92 -9.02 1.18
CA SER A 41 31.31 -8.57 1.18
C SER A 41 31.64 -7.78 2.45
N LEU A 42 30.78 -6.86 2.88
CA LEU A 42 30.94 -6.11 4.14
C LEU A 42 31.08 -7.07 5.33
N LEU A 43 30.23 -8.09 5.44
CA LEU A 43 30.30 -9.08 6.52
C LEU A 43 31.53 -9.99 6.43
N THR A 44 32.04 -10.25 5.23
CA THR A 44 33.18 -11.17 5.03
C THR A 44 34.52 -10.48 5.26
N PHE A 45 34.67 -9.23 4.81
CA PHE A 45 35.95 -8.52 4.83
C PHE A 45 36.17 -7.65 6.06
N LEU A 46 35.12 -7.28 6.80
CA LEU A 46 35.25 -6.52 8.03
C LEU A 46 35.13 -7.46 9.24
N SER A 47 36.24 -7.71 9.91
CA SER A 47 36.31 -8.52 11.14
C SER A 47 36.66 -7.67 12.36
N GLY A 48 36.50 -8.26 13.56
CA GLY A 48 36.76 -7.58 14.83
C GLY A 48 35.72 -6.51 15.18
N LEU A 49 36.06 -5.63 16.14
CA LEU A 49 35.14 -4.64 16.69
C LEU A 49 34.61 -3.66 15.63
N VAL A 50 35.47 -3.27 14.67
CA VAL A 50 35.08 -2.40 13.55
C VAL A 50 34.04 -3.07 12.66
N GLY A 51 34.20 -4.37 12.34
CA GLY A 51 33.22 -5.11 11.55
C GLY A 51 31.86 -5.24 12.23
N VAL A 52 31.85 -5.49 13.54
CA VAL A 52 30.61 -5.53 14.33
C VAL A 52 29.91 -4.17 14.33
N SER A 53 30.66 -3.07 14.54
CA SER A 53 30.10 -1.72 14.52
C SER A 53 29.52 -1.35 13.15
N VAL A 54 30.24 -1.62 12.07
CA VAL A 54 29.77 -1.34 10.70
C VAL A 54 28.53 -2.18 10.37
N ALA A 55 28.54 -3.48 10.69
CA ALA A 55 27.39 -4.35 10.47
C ALA A 55 26.15 -3.87 11.23
N ALA A 56 26.32 -3.43 12.48
CA ALA A 56 25.23 -2.86 13.26
C ALA A 56 24.66 -1.59 12.61
N VAL A 57 25.52 -0.62 12.23
CA VAL A 57 25.08 0.63 11.57
C VAL A 57 24.33 0.34 10.28
N VAL A 58 24.85 -0.56 9.44
CA VAL A 58 24.19 -0.96 8.19
C VAL A 58 22.82 -1.58 8.48
N ALA A 59 22.73 -2.51 9.44
CA ALA A 59 21.47 -3.15 9.80
C ALA A 59 20.42 -2.12 10.29
N TRP A 60 20.79 -1.26 11.23
CA TRP A 60 19.90 -0.24 11.78
C TRP A 60 19.47 0.80 10.74
N SER A 61 20.37 1.19 9.83
CA SER A 61 20.03 2.10 8.74
C SER A 61 18.98 1.49 7.81
N GLY A 62 19.08 0.20 7.49
CA GLY A 62 18.09 -0.51 6.68
C GLY A 62 16.70 -0.54 7.34
N TRP A 63 16.65 -0.83 8.64
CA TRP A 63 15.42 -0.78 9.41
C TRP A 63 14.81 0.62 9.46
N LEU A 64 15.62 1.66 9.67
CA LEU A 64 15.16 3.06 9.72
C LEU A 64 14.59 3.50 8.37
N VAL A 65 15.28 3.19 7.27
CA VAL A 65 14.80 3.48 5.91
C VAL A 65 13.49 2.75 5.63
N MET A 66 13.38 1.46 5.99
CA MET A 66 12.15 0.70 5.82
C MET A 66 11.00 1.29 6.65
N PHE A 67 11.27 1.66 7.90
CA PHE A 67 10.27 2.28 8.77
C PHE A 67 9.77 3.62 8.19
N ALA A 68 10.68 4.50 7.76
CA ALA A 68 10.33 5.75 7.10
C ALA A 68 9.51 5.51 5.81
N PHE A 69 9.87 4.50 5.02
CA PHE A 69 9.15 4.13 3.82
C PHE A 69 7.73 3.62 4.12
N ILE A 70 7.54 2.82 5.18
CA ILE A 70 6.22 2.38 5.64
C ILE A 70 5.37 3.59 6.07
N LEU A 71 5.93 4.53 6.84
CA LEU A 71 5.22 5.76 7.23
C LEU A 71 4.80 6.58 6.02
N TYR A 72 5.68 6.71 5.02
CA TYR A 72 5.38 7.37 3.76
C TYR A 72 4.23 6.69 3.01
N LEU A 73 4.23 5.35 2.93
CA LEU A 73 3.15 4.60 2.29
C LEU A 73 1.81 4.78 3.02
N ILE A 74 1.81 4.74 4.35
CA ILE A 74 0.59 4.99 5.16
C ILE A 74 0.05 6.40 4.90
N TYR A 75 0.93 7.41 4.87
CA TYR A 75 0.54 8.78 4.57
C TYR A 75 -0.05 8.92 3.15
N ARG A 76 0.58 8.30 2.15
CA ARG A 76 0.07 8.28 0.77
C ARG A 76 -1.27 7.59 0.65
N GLU A 77 -1.43 6.46 1.33
CA GLU A 77 -2.67 5.68 1.32
C GLU A 77 -3.83 6.52 1.89
N LYS A 78 -3.58 7.23 2.99
CA LYS A 78 -4.55 8.19 3.55
C LYS A 78 -4.97 9.25 2.53
N ILE A 79 -4.03 9.85 1.80
CA ILE A 79 -4.34 10.87 0.79
C ILE A 79 -5.28 10.27 -0.27
N TRP A 80 -4.94 9.10 -0.83
CA TRP A 80 -5.77 8.46 -1.85
C TRP A 80 -7.15 8.07 -1.34
N LEU A 81 -7.25 7.47 -0.16
CA LEU A 81 -8.54 7.16 0.47
C LEU A 81 -9.40 8.42 0.60
N SER A 82 -8.83 9.52 1.10
CA SER A 82 -9.55 10.78 1.28
C SER A 82 -10.00 11.43 -0.03
N GLU A 83 -9.22 11.27 -1.09
CA GLU A 83 -9.53 11.81 -2.42
C GLU A 83 -10.67 10.99 -3.05
N TYR A 84 -10.53 9.66 -3.10
CA TYR A 84 -11.43 8.80 -3.86
C TYR A 84 -12.72 8.40 -3.11
N LEU A 85 -12.73 8.45 -1.78
CA LEU A 85 -13.94 8.19 -0.98
C LEU A 85 -14.80 9.44 -0.75
N ARG A 86 -14.30 10.65 -1.04
CA ARG A 86 -15.08 11.89 -0.84
C ARG A 86 -16.38 11.90 -1.64
N GLU A 87 -16.34 11.41 -2.86
CA GLU A 87 -17.52 11.27 -3.73
C GLU A 87 -18.55 10.30 -3.11
N GLU A 88 -18.10 9.22 -2.47
CA GLU A 88 -18.98 8.20 -1.88
C GLU A 88 -19.76 8.75 -0.67
N VAL A 89 -19.19 9.72 0.05
CA VAL A 89 -19.88 10.46 1.11
C VAL A 89 -20.98 11.36 0.50
N GLN A 90 -20.69 12.04 -0.61
CA GLN A 90 -21.66 12.90 -1.29
C GLN A 90 -22.84 12.10 -1.87
N LEU A 91 -22.54 10.91 -2.40
CA LEU A 91 -23.53 9.94 -2.89
C LEU A 91 -24.28 9.21 -1.76
N LYS A 92 -23.94 9.48 -0.49
CA LYS A 92 -24.51 8.82 0.70
C LYS A 92 -24.35 7.30 0.73
N ILE A 93 -23.36 6.77 0.01
CA ILE A 93 -23.02 5.33 0.03
C ILE A 93 -22.35 4.99 1.37
N ILE A 94 -21.50 5.90 1.87
CA ILE A 94 -20.88 5.82 3.19
C ILE A 94 -21.22 7.06 4.01
N THR A 95 -21.28 6.89 5.33
CA THR A 95 -21.47 8.01 6.26
C THR A 95 -20.17 8.78 6.47
N PHE A 96 -20.28 10.04 6.90
CA PHE A 96 -19.09 10.86 7.23
C PHE A 96 -18.21 10.22 8.32
N ARG A 97 -18.82 9.61 9.35
CA ARG A 97 -18.10 8.90 10.42
C ARG A 97 -17.29 7.71 9.88
N GLN A 98 -17.89 6.92 8.99
CA GLN A 98 -17.21 5.80 8.35
C GLN A 98 -16.07 6.27 7.43
N TYR A 99 -16.26 7.39 6.72
CA TYR A 99 -15.21 8.02 5.93
C TYR A 99 -14.02 8.47 6.79
N GLU A 100 -14.27 9.14 7.92
CA GLU A 100 -13.20 9.54 8.85
C GLU A 100 -12.45 8.33 9.42
N ALA A 101 -13.19 7.29 9.80
CA ALA A 101 -12.60 6.04 10.28
C ALA A 101 -11.79 5.35 9.18
N ALA A 102 -12.26 5.32 7.93
CA ALA A 102 -11.55 4.73 6.79
C ALA A 102 -10.26 5.51 6.46
N CYS A 103 -10.27 6.83 6.55
CA CYS A 103 -9.11 7.67 6.28
C CYS A 103 -8.09 7.73 7.45
N SER A 104 -8.40 7.12 8.60
CA SER A 104 -7.55 7.15 9.79
C SER A 104 -7.02 5.76 10.12
N PHE A 105 -5.70 5.61 10.22
CA PHE A 105 -5.07 4.34 10.59
C PHE A 105 -5.56 3.82 11.96
N PHE A 106 -5.55 4.70 12.97
CA PHE A 106 -6.08 4.36 14.29
C PHE A 106 -7.60 4.24 14.28
N GLY A 107 -8.30 4.95 13.38
CA GLY A 107 -9.74 4.84 13.18
C GLY A 107 -10.16 3.44 12.71
N GLN A 108 -9.53 2.91 11.68
CA GLN A 108 -9.81 1.55 11.20
C GLN A 108 -9.50 0.49 12.26
N THR A 109 -8.37 0.65 12.96
CA THR A 109 -7.94 -0.29 14.00
C THR A 109 -8.91 -0.27 15.18
N GLY A 110 -9.25 0.92 15.67
CA GLY A 110 -10.24 1.10 16.74
C GLY A 110 -11.60 0.54 16.37
N ALA A 111 -12.10 0.83 15.17
CA ALA A 111 -13.37 0.30 14.68
C ALA A 111 -13.38 -1.24 14.61
N ARG A 112 -12.29 -1.86 14.14
CA ARG A 112 -12.13 -3.33 14.16
C ARG A 112 -12.13 -3.90 15.58
N PHE A 113 -11.44 -3.25 16.52
CA PHE A 113 -11.45 -3.67 17.93
C PHE A 113 -12.83 -3.56 18.57
N SER A 114 -13.55 -2.46 18.36
CA SER A 114 -14.94 -2.32 18.82
C SER A 114 -15.89 -3.33 18.15
N ALA A 115 -15.62 -3.68 16.89
CA ALA A 115 -16.39 -4.69 16.18
C ALA A 115 -16.17 -6.13 16.70
N LEU A 116 -15.00 -6.43 17.27
CA LEU A 116 -14.76 -7.71 17.94
C LEU A 116 -15.69 -7.89 19.14
N GLN A 117 -15.88 -6.84 19.94
CA GLN A 117 -16.76 -6.87 21.11
C GLN A 117 -18.24 -7.01 20.74
N SER A 118 -18.64 -6.52 19.56
CA SER A 118 -20.03 -6.57 19.08
C SER A 118 -20.31 -7.73 18.11
N GLY A 119 -19.35 -8.62 17.86
CA GLY A 119 -19.51 -9.77 16.94
C GLY A 119 -19.58 -9.40 15.46
N ARG A 120 -19.36 -8.13 15.09
CA ARG A 120 -19.45 -7.59 13.72
C ARG A 120 -18.11 -7.50 12.99
N TYR A 121 -17.05 -8.09 13.54
CA TYR A 121 -15.68 -7.97 13.03
C TYR A 121 -15.53 -8.25 11.54
N TYR A 122 -16.16 -9.31 11.03
CA TYR A 122 -16.10 -9.67 9.60
C TYR A 122 -16.70 -8.59 8.71
N ALA A 123 -17.88 -8.07 9.05
CA ALA A 123 -18.54 -6.99 8.30
C ALA A 123 -17.70 -5.71 8.33
N THR A 124 -17.16 -5.33 9.49
CA THR A 124 -16.29 -4.15 9.63
C THR A 124 -14.99 -4.29 8.85
N SER A 125 -14.36 -5.47 8.90
CA SER A 125 -13.14 -5.74 8.13
C SER A 125 -13.41 -5.69 6.63
N ARG A 126 -14.51 -6.31 6.17
CA ARG A 126 -14.94 -6.29 4.78
C ARG A 126 -15.24 -4.87 4.30
N PHE A 127 -15.89 -4.06 5.11
CA PHE A 127 -16.16 -2.66 4.79
C PHE A 127 -14.87 -1.87 4.53
N PHE A 128 -13.89 -1.94 5.42
CA PHE A 128 -12.62 -1.23 5.21
C PHE A 128 -11.82 -1.80 4.03
N GLN A 129 -11.89 -3.11 3.79
CA GLN A 129 -11.31 -3.72 2.59
C GLN A 129 -11.95 -3.15 1.31
N LEU A 130 -13.29 -3.08 1.24
CA LEU A 130 -14.00 -2.52 0.10
C LEU A 130 -13.66 -1.04 -0.14
N CYS A 131 -13.53 -0.25 0.94
CA CYS A 131 -13.07 1.14 0.84
C CYS A 131 -11.68 1.26 0.19
N GLY A 132 -10.74 0.38 0.57
CA GLY A 132 -9.41 0.32 -0.03
C GLY A 132 -9.41 -0.19 -1.47
N GLU A 133 -10.19 -1.23 -1.76
CA GLU A 133 -10.33 -1.76 -3.12
C GLU A 133 -10.93 -0.70 -4.06
N LEU A 134 -11.96 0.02 -3.60
CA LEU A 134 -12.62 1.09 -4.35
C LEU A 134 -11.65 2.25 -4.62
N SER A 135 -10.91 2.70 -3.60
CA SER A 135 -9.93 3.80 -3.77
C SER A 135 -8.82 3.42 -4.74
N HIS A 136 -8.29 2.20 -4.63
CA HIS A 136 -7.27 1.68 -5.55
C HIS A 136 -7.81 1.56 -6.98
N LYS A 137 -9.05 1.09 -7.16
CA LYS A 137 -9.65 0.92 -8.49
C LYS A 137 -9.97 2.25 -9.16
N LYS A 138 -10.51 3.23 -8.43
CA LYS A 138 -10.71 4.59 -8.96
C LYS A 138 -9.39 5.24 -9.36
N ARG A 139 -8.35 5.06 -8.56
CA ARG A 139 -7.00 5.53 -8.92
C ARG A 139 -6.44 4.81 -10.14
N GLN A 140 -6.65 3.50 -10.24
CA GLN A 140 -6.25 2.72 -11.42
C GLN A 140 -6.93 3.27 -12.68
N LEU A 141 -8.25 3.51 -12.62
CA LEU A 141 -9.00 4.15 -13.70
C LEU A 141 -8.44 5.53 -14.06
N ALA A 142 -8.16 6.38 -13.07
CA ALA A 142 -7.63 7.72 -13.31
C ALA A 142 -6.21 7.72 -13.93
N THR A 143 -5.38 6.72 -13.62
CA THR A 143 -3.98 6.66 -14.07
C THR A 143 -3.76 5.84 -15.34
N LEU A 144 -4.53 4.77 -15.53
CA LEU A 144 -4.36 3.79 -16.62
C LEU A 144 -5.58 3.71 -17.56
N GLY A 145 -6.67 4.41 -17.25
CA GLY A 145 -7.92 4.32 -18.01
C GLY A 145 -8.67 3.01 -17.73
N GLU A 146 -9.52 2.61 -18.68
CA GLU A 146 -10.45 1.49 -18.47
C GLU A 146 -9.78 0.12 -18.36
N GLU A 147 -8.58 -0.07 -18.90
CA GLU A 147 -7.86 -1.36 -18.97
C GLU A 147 -8.78 -2.58 -19.21
N THR A 148 -9.15 -3.30 -18.14
CA THR A 148 -9.98 -4.52 -18.16
C THR A 148 -11.42 -4.29 -17.65
N GLY A 149 -11.95 -3.07 -17.79
CA GLY A 149 -13.27 -2.68 -17.27
C GLY A 149 -13.23 -2.14 -15.84
N ASN A 150 -12.27 -1.27 -15.55
CA ASN A 150 -12.11 -0.67 -14.22
C ASN A 150 -13.39 0.03 -13.73
N SER A 151 -14.16 0.68 -14.61
CA SER A 151 -15.45 1.28 -14.24
C SER A 151 -16.49 0.26 -13.78
N HIS A 152 -16.57 -0.90 -14.43
CA HIS A 152 -17.49 -1.96 -14.01
C HIS A 152 -17.15 -2.51 -12.62
N VAL A 153 -15.85 -2.64 -12.31
CA VAL A 153 -15.39 -3.06 -10.98
C VAL A 153 -15.71 -2.00 -9.92
N ILE A 154 -15.54 -0.71 -10.24
CA ILE A 154 -15.90 0.40 -9.34
C ILE A 154 -17.39 0.35 -8.99
N GLU A 155 -18.26 0.16 -9.96
CA GLU A 155 -19.70 0.06 -9.71
C GLU A 155 -20.07 -1.18 -8.89
N ALA A 156 -19.45 -2.34 -9.17
CA ALA A 156 -19.65 -3.54 -8.34
C ALA A 156 -19.24 -3.32 -6.88
N LEU A 157 -18.09 -2.66 -6.65
CA LEU A 157 -17.60 -2.31 -5.32
C LEU A 157 -18.54 -1.32 -4.61
N ARG A 158 -19.08 -0.33 -5.33
CA ARG A 158 -20.09 0.61 -4.80
C ARG A 158 -21.36 -0.11 -4.36
N CYS A 159 -21.86 -1.04 -5.18
CA CYS A 159 -23.03 -1.85 -4.85
C CYS A 159 -22.82 -2.73 -3.61
N GLU A 160 -21.62 -3.29 -3.43
CA GLU A 160 -21.32 -4.07 -2.22
C GLU A 160 -21.18 -3.17 -0.99
N LEU A 161 -20.52 -2.03 -1.15
CA LEU A 161 -20.30 -1.07 -0.07
C LEU A 161 -21.63 -0.48 0.44
N SER A 162 -22.57 -0.17 -0.45
CA SER A 162 -23.90 0.34 -0.06
C SER A 162 -24.75 -0.68 0.70
N ARG A 163 -24.51 -1.98 0.51
CA ARG A 163 -25.17 -3.05 1.27
C ARG A 163 -24.62 -3.21 2.68
N ILE A 164 -23.30 -3.11 2.85
CA ILE A 164 -22.63 -3.36 4.15
C ILE A 164 -22.58 -2.10 5.02
N SER A 165 -22.56 -0.92 4.40
CA SER A 165 -22.48 0.37 5.10
C SER A 165 -23.56 0.58 6.18
N PRO A 166 -24.86 0.27 5.95
CA PRO A 166 -25.90 0.43 6.96
C PRO A 166 -25.73 -0.47 8.20
N ASP A 167 -25.25 -1.70 8.04
CA ASP A 167 -25.10 -2.69 9.12
C ASP A 167 -24.05 -2.29 10.18
N LEU A 168 -23.22 -1.30 9.82
CA LEU A 168 -22.10 -0.80 10.61
C LEU A 168 -22.38 0.57 11.25
N THR A 169 -23.59 1.11 11.08
CA THR A 169 -24.02 2.35 11.74
C THR A 169 -24.41 2.16 13.20
#